data_AF-A0AAV1CC14-F1
#
_entry.id   AF-A0AAV1CC14-F1
#
_cell.length_a   1.000
_cell.length_b   1.000
_cell.length_c   1.000
_cell.angle_alpha   90.00
_cell.angle_beta   90.00
_cell.angle_gamma   90.00
#
_symmetry.space_group_name_H-M   'P 1'
#
loop_
_entity.id
_entity.type
_entity.pdbx_description
1 polymer ?
#
loop_
_entity_poly.entity_id
_entity_poly.type
_entity_poly.pdbx_seq_one_letter_code
_entity_poly.pdbx_strand_id
1 'polypeptide(L)'
;MGKLICDSTTSSPVIPWRDPTSTPTVDLHEQTTLLPPLPETTTSSSWDDVSGLEEQQKRYLNRLQTKGVLWKHPKDPNRSLVFRLSHGGEVDSDGNCLFTATRKAMGGYLSSLSAKELRRRTVRRFLEDLGSASDELKEKTETLIKHLYSPDLSAGWGVHVIQEVKLLAKKDDRLGLDSSINELLQLGMQRESAAESIYKERCVAVDDGPSWAKYMSISGSPDDEHDIITLQYTEEGLLTVDENRDGRAAAFGDDIAIECLATEFKREIFVVSWFFKCDKLPFYVFSLRLYYLLGLILPDCLSI
;
A
#
# COMPACT_ATOMS: atom_id res chain seq x y z
N MET A 1 -24.93 -5.60 10.79
CA MET A 1 -25.14 -4.20 11.19
C MET A 1 -24.68 -4.01 12.62
N GLY A 2 -23.61 -3.24 12.83
CA GLY A 2 -23.15 -2.78 14.13
C GLY A 2 -22.24 -1.58 13.90
N LYS A 3 -22.76 -0.37 14.16
CA LYS A 3 -22.09 0.92 13.97
C LYS A 3 -21.10 1.18 15.11
N LEU A 4 -19.96 1.79 14.80
CA LEU A 4 -19.11 2.45 15.80
C LEU A 4 -19.26 3.96 15.62
N ILE A 5 -19.97 4.57 16.57
CA ILE A 5 -20.13 6.03 16.71
C ILE A 5 -18.90 6.53 17.48
N CYS A 6 -18.22 7.53 16.93
CA CYS A 6 -17.13 8.24 17.59
C CYS A 6 -17.68 9.54 18.20
N ASP A 7 -17.94 9.54 19.51
CA ASP A 7 -18.12 10.78 20.26
C ASP A 7 -16.78 11.21 20.85
N SER A 8 -16.31 12.36 20.37
CA SER A 8 -15.09 13.04 20.78
C SER A 8 -15.22 13.58 22.21
N THR A 9 -14.80 12.82 23.22
CA THR A 9 -14.25 13.34 24.51
C THR A 9 -13.71 12.28 25.49
N THR A 10 -13.56 11.02 25.11
CA THR A 10 -13.03 10.00 26.04
C THR A 10 -11.69 9.46 25.58
N SER A 11 -10.72 9.48 26.51
CA SER A 11 -9.42 8.80 26.38
C SER A 11 -9.61 7.40 25.79
N SER A 12 -8.82 7.06 24.77
CA SER A 12 -8.84 5.74 24.15
C SER A 12 -8.87 4.63 25.21
N PRO A 13 -9.78 3.64 25.11
CA PRO A 13 -9.82 2.56 26.07
C PRO A 13 -8.50 1.79 25.98
N VAL A 14 -7.77 1.74 27.10
CA VAL A 14 -6.64 0.82 27.29
C VAL A 14 -7.22 -0.58 27.21
N ILE A 15 -7.13 -1.23 26.04
CA ILE A 15 -7.49 -2.64 25.90
C ILE A 15 -6.48 -3.44 26.71
N PRO A 16 -6.87 -4.13 27.79
CA PRO A 16 -5.93 -4.90 28.59
C PRO A 16 -5.47 -6.11 27.77
N TRP A 17 -4.17 -6.19 27.54
CA TRP A 17 -3.55 -7.36 26.93
C TRP A 17 -3.82 -8.60 27.78
N ARG A 18 -4.41 -9.64 27.20
CA ARG A 18 -4.44 -10.96 27.85
C ARG A 18 -3.07 -11.61 27.70
N ASP A 19 -2.39 -11.83 28.81
CA ASP A 19 -1.27 -12.77 28.82
C ASP A 19 -1.80 -14.19 28.60
N PRO A 20 -1.15 -15.02 27.75
CA PRO A 20 -1.55 -16.41 27.60
C PRO A 20 -1.31 -17.15 28.92
N THR A 21 -2.38 -17.62 29.54
CA THR A 21 -2.30 -18.57 30.65
C THR A 21 -1.70 -19.87 30.12
N SER A 22 -0.54 -20.25 30.66
CA SER A 22 0.15 -21.54 30.49
C SER A 22 0.40 -22.00 29.05
N THR A 23 1.67 -21.92 28.66
CA THR A 23 2.26 -22.54 27.47
C THR A 23 1.85 -24.02 27.34
N PRO A 24 1.17 -24.45 26.25
CA PRO A 24 1.30 -25.82 25.81
C PRO A 24 2.71 -25.97 25.21
N THR A 25 3.44 -26.97 25.68
CA THR A 25 4.69 -27.43 25.09
C THR A 25 4.38 -27.86 23.66
N VAL A 26 4.73 -27.05 22.66
CA VAL A 26 4.65 -27.43 21.25
C VAL A 26 6.02 -27.96 20.89
N ASP A 27 6.09 -29.25 20.55
CA ASP A 27 7.31 -29.90 20.08
C ASP A 27 7.88 -29.12 18.89
N LEU A 28 9.06 -28.53 19.09
CA LEU A 28 9.97 -28.16 18.01
C LEU A 28 10.47 -29.46 17.39
N HIS A 29 9.82 -29.98 16.35
CA HIS A 29 10.51 -30.91 15.47
C HIS A 29 10.09 -30.75 13.99
N GLU A 30 11.13 -30.46 13.21
CA GLU A 30 11.36 -30.83 11.81
C GLU A 30 10.35 -30.39 10.74
N GLN A 31 10.53 -29.13 10.30
CA GLN A 31 10.51 -28.77 8.88
C GLN A 31 11.65 -27.78 8.60
N THR A 32 12.88 -28.20 8.92
CA THR A 32 14.10 -27.41 8.70
C THR A 32 14.78 -27.74 7.35
N THR A 33 14.21 -28.61 6.51
CA THR A 33 14.98 -29.21 5.41
C THR A 33 14.73 -28.64 4.00
N LEU A 34 14.02 -27.53 3.82
CA LEU A 34 13.79 -26.95 2.48
C LEU A 34 13.99 -25.43 2.36
N LEU A 35 14.53 -24.77 3.39
CA LEU A 35 14.93 -23.37 3.27
C LEU A 35 16.44 -23.27 3.54
N PRO A 36 17.24 -22.64 2.64
CA PRO A 36 18.58 -22.22 2.99
C PRO A 36 18.56 -21.45 4.31
N PRO A 37 19.55 -21.65 5.20
CA PRO A 37 19.61 -20.92 6.45
C PRO A 37 19.57 -19.41 6.14
N LEU A 38 18.60 -18.72 6.77
CA LEU A 38 18.56 -17.27 6.77
C LEU A 38 19.95 -16.80 7.26
N PRO A 39 20.66 -15.90 6.56
CA PRO A 39 21.95 -15.43 7.05
C PRO A 39 21.75 -14.83 8.45
N GLU A 40 22.44 -15.41 9.45
CA GLU A 40 22.38 -15.04 10.88
C GLU A 40 23.01 -13.67 11.20
N THR A 41 22.96 -12.73 10.26
CA THR A 41 23.52 -11.38 10.41
C THR A 41 22.58 -10.31 9.89
N THR A 42 21.29 -10.40 10.20
CA THR A 42 20.47 -9.19 10.31
C THR A 42 20.59 -8.70 11.75
N THR A 43 21.50 -7.76 11.97
CA THR A 43 21.47 -6.88 13.15
C THR A 43 20.09 -6.23 13.21
N SER A 44 19.13 -6.84 13.92
CA SER A 44 17.84 -6.23 14.17
C SER A 44 18.09 -5.01 15.04
N SER A 45 18.04 -3.82 14.45
CA SER A 45 18.05 -2.57 15.20
C SER A 45 16.91 -2.58 16.23
N SER A 46 17.18 -2.14 17.45
CA SER A 46 16.16 -2.04 18.49
C SER A 46 15.09 -1.02 18.08
N TRP A 47 13.82 -1.27 18.44
CA TRP A 47 12.76 -0.26 18.34
C TRP A 47 13.04 0.97 19.23
N ASP A 48 13.93 0.84 20.21
CA ASP A 48 14.33 1.92 21.10
C ASP A 48 15.06 3.05 20.35
N ASP A 49 15.76 2.70 19.27
CA ASP A 49 16.55 3.63 18.46
C ASP A 49 15.72 4.31 17.35
N VAL A 50 14.47 3.89 17.15
CA VAL A 50 13.59 4.46 16.13
C VAL A 50 13.05 5.82 16.61
N SER A 51 13.30 6.85 15.80
CA SER A 51 12.84 8.22 16.07
C SER A 51 11.33 8.35 15.80
N GLY A 52 10.66 9.30 16.46
CA GLY A 52 9.23 9.58 16.26
C GLY A 52 8.24 8.62 16.94
N LEU A 53 8.71 7.51 17.51
CA LEU A 53 7.88 6.61 18.32
C LEU A 53 7.85 7.02 19.79
N GLU A 54 6.65 7.02 20.37
CA GLU A 54 6.45 7.20 21.81
C GLU A 54 6.90 5.96 22.59
N GLU A 55 7.26 6.17 23.86
CA GLU A 55 7.71 5.12 24.77
C GLU A 55 6.71 3.96 24.88
N GLN A 56 5.42 4.26 24.90
CA GLN A 56 4.38 3.23 24.94
C GLN A 56 4.34 2.40 23.65
N GLN A 57 4.55 3.03 22.49
CA GLN A 57 4.57 2.37 21.19
C GLN A 57 5.78 1.45 21.07
N LYS A 58 6.97 1.92 21.48
CA LYS A 58 8.21 1.13 21.52
C LYS A 58 8.05 -0.14 22.35
N ARG A 59 7.42 -0.04 23.53
CA ARG A 59 7.12 -1.22 24.38
C ARG A 59 6.22 -2.24 23.69
N TYR A 60 5.17 -1.81 22.98
CA TYR A 60 4.30 -2.72 22.24
C TYR A 60 5.02 -3.41 21.07
N LEU A 61 5.84 -2.66 20.33
CA LEU A 61 6.61 -3.21 19.19
C LEU A 61 7.67 -4.19 19.67
N ASN A 62 8.40 -3.87 20.74
CA ASN A 62 9.34 -4.80 21.39
C ASN A 62 8.62 -6.07 21.90
N ARG A 63 7.40 -5.94 22.43
CA ARG A 63 6.58 -7.09 22.83
C ARG A 63 6.19 -7.95 21.62
N LEU A 64 5.81 -7.36 20.49
CA LEU A 64 5.51 -8.08 19.25
C LEU A 64 6.74 -8.74 18.63
N GLN A 65 7.92 -8.11 18.72
CA GLN A 65 9.17 -8.71 18.28
C GLN A 65 9.56 -9.92 19.14
N THR A 66 9.38 -9.83 20.46
CA THR A 66 9.78 -10.89 21.40
C THR A 66 8.77 -12.04 21.43
N LYS A 67 7.48 -11.71 21.60
CA LYS A 67 6.42 -12.72 21.80
C LYS A 67 5.78 -13.19 20.49
N GLY A 68 5.71 -12.32 19.48
CA GLY A 68 4.99 -12.57 18.25
C GLY A 68 3.47 -12.69 18.41
N VAL A 69 2.81 -12.97 17.28
CA VAL A 69 1.37 -13.20 17.16
C VAL A 69 1.16 -14.65 16.74
N LEU A 70 0.44 -15.41 17.56
CA LEU A 70 0.07 -16.78 17.23
C LEU A 70 -1.07 -16.77 16.20
N TRP A 71 -0.85 -17.47 15.10
CA TRP A 71 -1.86 -17.77 14.11
C TRP A 71 -2.14 -19.27 14.08
N LYS A 72 -3.41 -19.62 14.08
CA LYS A 72 -3.88 -21.01 13.95
C LYS A 72 -4.48 -21.18 12.57
N HIS A 73 -4.09 -22.25 11.88
CA HIS A 73 -4.57 -22.50 10.53
C HIS A 73 -6.09 -22.77 10.56
N PRO A 74 -6.91 -22.05 9.76
CA PRO A 74 -8.37 -22.12 9.86
C PRO A 74 -8.95 -23.52 9.62
N LYS A 75 -8.25 -24.34 8.81
CA LYS A 75 -8.69 -25.69 8.43
C LYS A 75 -7.85 -26.81 9.07
N ASP A 76 -6.82 -26.45 9.83
CA ASP A 76 -5.91 -27.41 10.46
C ASP A 76 -5.57 -26.94 11.87
N PRO A 77 -6.31 -27.37 12.90
CA PRO A 77 -6.13 -26.89 14.26
C PRO A 77 -4.76 -27.27 14.86
N ASN A 78 -4.05 -28.24 14.26
CA ASN A 78 -2.73 -28.66 14.70
C ASN A 78 -1.61 -27.81 14.09
N ARG A 79 -1.90 -27.08 13.01
CA ARG A 79 -0.94 -26.19 12.36
C ARG A 79 -1.09 -24.79 12.95
N SER A 80 -0.09 -24.41 13.76
CA SER A 80 0.02 -23.05 14.29
C SER A 80 1.38 -22.46 13.98
N LEU A 81 1.42 -21.15 13.76
CA LEU A 81 2.62 -20.40 13.42
C LEU A 81 2.67 -19.14 14.26
N VAL A 82 3.87 -18.74 14.69
CA VAL A 82 4.07 -17.49 15.43
C VAL A 82 4.75 -16.49 14.51
N PHE A 83 4.08 -15.37 14.22
CA PHE A 83 4.66 -14.27 13.46
C PHE A 83 5.31 -13.28 14.40
N ARG A 84 6.60 -12.99 14.20
CA ARG A 84 7.31 -11.99 14.97
C ARG A 84 7.51 -10.74 14.13
N LEU A 85 7.43 -9.60 14.78
CA LEU A 85 7.73 -8.32 14.18
C LEU A 85 9.26 -8.10 14.19
N SER A 86 9.81 -7.54 13.12
CA SER A 86 11.21 -7.10 13.10
C SER A 86 11.29 -5.73 12.44
N HIS A 87 12.23 -4.89 12.90
CA HIS A 87 12.52 -3.62 12.25
C HIS A 87 13.47 -3.86 11.07
N GLY A 88 12.97 -3.65 9.85
CA GLY A 88 13.73 -3.83 8.60
C GLY A 88 14.59 -2.63 8.21
N GLY A 89 14.61 -1.56 9.02
CA GLY A 89 15.28 -0.30 8.72
C GLY A 89 14.40 0.70 7.97
N GLU A 90 14.88 1.93 7.85
CA GLU A 90 14.16 3.05 7.24
C GLU A 90 14.00 2.89 5.72
N VAL A 91 12.90 3.39 5.15
CA VAL A 91 12.67 3.41 3.70
C VAL A 91 12.45 4.85 3.26
N ASP A 92 12.95 5.18 2.07
CA ASP A 92 12.80 6.52 1.51
C ASP A 92 11.33 6.83 1.21
N SER A 93 10.94 8.09 1.37
CA SER A 93 9.62 8.61 1.03
C SER A 93 9.53 8.97 -0.46
N ASP A 94 10.03 8.10 -1.33
CA ASP A 94 10.13 8.31 -2.78
C ASP A 94 8.98 7.67 -3.56
N GLY A 95 7.93 7.25 -2.85
CA GLY A 95 6.79 6.52 -3.39
C GLY A 95 7.12 5.10 -3.90
N ASN A 96 8.34 4.59 -3.68
CA ASN A 96 8.69 3.16 -3.87
C ASN A 96 8.83 2.43 -2.53
N CYS A 97 8.45 3.07 -1.41
CA CYS A 97 8.66 2.58 -0.06
C CYS A 97 8.16 1.14 0.15
N LEU A 98 7.00 0.76 -0.40
CA LEU A 98 6.47 -0.60 -0.35
C LEU A 98 7.41 -1.62 -0.99
N PHE A 99 7.94 -1.31 -2.17
CA PHE A 99 8.83 -2.19 -2.93
C PHE A 99 10.23 -2.25 -2.30
N THR A 100 10.72 -1.13 -1.75
CA THR A 100 11.96 -1.10 -0.99
C THR A 100 11.84 -1.88 0.32
N ALA A 101 10.74 -1.72 1.06
CA ALA A 101 10.45 -2.47 2.28
C ALA A 101 10.34 -3.97 1.99
N THR A 102 9.61 -4.33 0.93
CA THR A 102 9.48 -5.70 0.43
C THR A 102 10.85 -6.32 0.14
N ARG A 103 11.71 -5.61 -0.60
CA ARG A 103 13.06 -6.07 -0.90
C ARG A 103 13.87 -6.31 0.38
N LYS A 104 13.82 -5.38 1.33
CA LYS A 104 14.54 -5.49 2.61
C LYS A 104 14.04 -6.68 3.44
N ALA A 105 12.72 -6.85 3.54
CA ALA A 105 12.10 -7.96 4.27
C ALA A 105 12.48 -9.33 3.70
N MET A 106 12.68 -9.42 2.38
CA MET A 106 13.02 -10.67 1.69
C MET A 106 14.52 -10.96 1.63
N GLY A 107 15.37 -10.04 2.08
CA GLY A 107 16.81 -10.22 2.15
C GLY A 107 17.44 -10.67 0.83
N GLY A 108 18.32 -11.68 0.91
CA GLY A 108 19.16 -12.14 -0.21
C GLY A 108 18.42 -12.53 -1.48
N TYR A 109 17.17 -12.99 -1.40
CA TYR A 109 16.38 -13.46 -2.55
C TYR A 109 16.05 -12.35 -3.55
N LEU A 110 15.84 -11.13 -3.08
CA LEU A 110 15.51 -9.97 -3.92
C LEU A 110 16.64 -8.92 -3.93
N SER A 111 17.80 -9.26 -3.37
CA SER A 111 18.94 -8.35 -3.25
C SER A 111 19.46 -7.83 -4.59
N SER A 112 19.31 -8.61 -5.67
CA SER A 112 19.69 -8.23 -7.03
C SER A 112 18.66 -7.37 -7.76
N LEU A 113 17.43 -7.23 -7.22
CA LEU A 113 16.37 -6.46 -7.86
C LEU A 113 16.28 -5.05 -7.28
N SER A 114 16.10 -4.06 -8.15
CA SER A 114 15.74 -2.71 -7.72
C SER A 114 14.25 -2.64 -7.34
N ALA A 115 13.87 -1.68 -6.51
CA ALA A 115 12.47 -1.44 -6.16
C ALA A 115 11.61 -1.15 -7.42
N LYS A 116 12.17 -0.40 -8.37
CA LYS A 116 11.58 -0.14 -9.69
C LYS A 116 11.34 -1.42 -10.49
N GLU A 117 12.30 -2.35 -10.48
CA GLU A 117 12.13 -3.64 -11.16
C GLU A 117 11.09 -4.52 -10.49
N LEU A 118 11.05 -4.53 -9.15
CA LEU A 118 10.01 -5.20 -8.38
C LEU A 118 8.61 -4.66 -8.71
N ARG A 119 8.45 -3.33 -8.72
CA ARG A 119 7.22 -2.65 -9.14
C ARG A 119 6.80 -3.07 -10.55
N ARG A 120 7.72 -3.04 -11.51
CA ARG A 120 7.46 -3.46 -12.90
C ARG A 120 7.03 -4.92 -13.01
N ARG A 121 7.63 -5.82 -12.22
CA ARG A 121 7.24 -7.24 -12.18
C ARG A 121 5.83 -7.42 -11.61
N THR A 122 5.50 -6.70 -10.54
CA THR A 122 4.15 -6.69 -9.96
C THR A 122 3.11 -6.24 -10.98
N VAL A 123 3.37 -5.14 -11.71
CA VAL A 123 2.47 -4.66 -12.77
C VAL A 123 2.30 -5.69 -13.88
N ARG A 124 3.40 -6.26 -14.39
CA ARG A 124 3.34 -7.29 -15.43
C ARG A 124 2.48 -8.47 -14.99
N ARG A 125 2.70 -8.97 -13.78
CA ARG A 125 1.96 -10.10 -13.27
C ARG A 125 0.48 -9.78 -13.08
N PHE A 126 0.15 -8.60 -12.57
CA PHE A 126 -1.24 -8.14 -12.50
C PHE A 126 -1.92 -8.18 -13.87
N LEU A 127 -1.26 -7.70 -14.93
CA LEU A 127 -1.81 -7.73 -16.29
C LEU A 127 -1.99 -9.16 -16.83
N GLU A 128 -1.06 -10.07 -16.53
CA GLU A 128 -1.18 -11.50 -16.88
C GLU A 128 -2.37 -12.16 -16.16
N ASP A 129 -2.52 -11.88 -14.86
CA ASP A 129 -3.63 -12.39 -14.05
C ASP A 129 -4.97 -11.83 -14.51
N LEU A 130 -5.04 -10.53 -14.80
CA LEU A 130 -6.23 -9.88 -15.33
C LEU A 130 -6.58 -10.44 -16.72
N GLY A 131 -5.58 -10.66 -17.58
CA GLY A 131 -5.78 -11.22 -18.92
C GLY A 131 -6.31 -12.66 -18.91
N SER A 132 -5.93 -13.44 -17.89
CA SER A 132 -6.36 -14.83 -17.71
C SER A 132 -7.61 -15.00 -16.81
N ALA A 133 -8.08 -13.93 -16.19
CA ALA A 133 -9.24 -13.94 -15.30
C ALA A 133 -10.57 -14.15 -16.05
N SER A 134 -11.56 -14.70 -15.35
CA SER A 134 -12.95 -14.73 -15.82
C SER A 134 -13.54 -13.31 -15.90
N ASP A 135 -14.55 -13.13 -16.75
CA ASP A 135 -15.18 -11.81 -16.92
C ASP A 135 -15.79 -11.28 -15.61
N GLU A 136 -16.38 -12.15 -14.79
CA GLU A 136 -16.89 -11.78 -13.45
C GLU A 136 -15.78 -11.24 -12.54
N LEU A 137 -14.58 -11.85 -12.57
CA LEU A 137 -13.46 -11.40 -11.75
C LEU A 137 -12.85 -10.11 -12.30
N LYS A 138 -12.82 -9.94 -13.62
CA LYS A 138 -12.40 -8.68 -14.26
C LYS A 138 -13.32 -7.53 -13.86
N GLU A 139 -14.63 -7.71 -13.96
CA GLU A 139 -15.63 -6.69 -13.57
C GLU A 139 -15.50 -6.30 -12.09
N LYS A 140 -15.29 -7.28 -11.20
CA LYS A 140 -15.01 -7.03 -9.78
C LYS A 140 -13.72 -6.24 -9.58
N THR A 141 -12.67 -6.59 -10.31
CA THR A 141 -11.37 -5.92 -10.24
C THR A 141 -11.48 -4.48 -10.73
N GLU A 142 -12.14 -4.24 -11.85
CA GLU A 142 -12.40 -2.89 -12.40
C GLU A 142 -13.23 -2.05 -11.43
N THR A 143 -14.31 -2.61 -10.88
CA THR A 143 -15.13 -1.95 -9.87
C THR A 143 -14.31 -1.56 -8.64
N LEU A 144 -13.43 -2.46 -8.17
CA LEU A 144 -12.57 -2.19 -7.03
C LEU A 144 -11.55 -1.08 -7.32
N ILE A 145 -10.89 -1.11 -8.49
CA ILE A 145 -9.96 -0.06 -8.92
C ILE A 145 -10.68 1.29 -8.95
N LYS A 146 -11.87 1.33 -9.55
CA LYS A 146 -12.69 2.54 -9.59
C LYS A 146 -13.01 3.05 -8.19
N HIS A 147 -13.42 2.20 -7.26
CA HIS A 147 -13.70 2.62 -5.88
C HIS A 147 -12.47 3.17 -5.14
N LEU A 148 -11.27 2.64 -5.44
CA LEU A 148 -10.02 3.06 -4.79
C LEU A 148 -9.46 4.36 -5.36
N TYR A 149 -9.58 4.56 -6.67
CA TYR A 149 -8.83 5.61 -7.39
C TYR A 149 -9.69 6.62 -8.13
N SER A 150 -10.95 6.31 -8.40
CA SER A 150 -11.90 7.21 -9.06
C SER A 150 -13.31 7.01 -8.48
N PRO A 151 -13.50 7.23 -7.16
CA PRO A 151 -14.75 6.96 -6.47
C PRO A 151 -15.90 7.83 -6.98
N ASP A 152 -17.12 7.37 -6.74
CA ASP A 152 -18.32 8.16 -7.00
C ASP A 152 -18.49 9.26 -5.93
N LEU A 153 -18.17 10.49 -6.32
CA LEU A 153 -18.25 11.67 -5.47
C LEU A 153 -19.68 12.04 -5.05
N SER A 154 -20.72 11.42 -5.65
CA SER A 154 -22.10 11.59 -5.20
C SER A 154 -22.47 10.74 -3.98
N ALA A 155 -21.56 9.85 -3.55
CA ALA A 155 -21.75 8.94 -2.43
C ALA A 155 -20.49 8.80 -1.54
N GLY A 156 -20.58 8.03 -0.44
CA GLY A 156 -19.39 7.58 0.30
C GLY A 156 -18.82 8.52 1.38
N TRP A 157 -19.39 9.70 1.59
CA TRP A 157 -18.90 10.71 2.56
C TRP A 157 -18.96 10.31 4.04
N GLY A 158 -19.69 9.25 4.39
CA GLY A 158 -19.87 8.80 5.79
C GLY A 158 -18.66 8.07 6.40
N VAL A 159 -17.62 7.77 5.62
CA VAL A 159 -16.42 7.01 6.08
C VAL A 159 -15.16 7.89 6.09
N HIS A 160 -14.94 8.65 5.03
CA HIS A 160 -13.85 9.61 4.92
C HIS A 160 -14.39 10.95 4.40
N VAL A 161 -13.99 12.04 5.05
CA VAL A 161 -14.40 13.42 4.71
C VAL A 161 -13.67 13.98 3.49
N ILE A 162 -12.61 13.29 3.04
CA ILE A 162 -11.86 13.61 1.83
C ILE A 162 -11.87 12.36 0.94
N GLN A 163 -12.21 12.55 -0.33
CA GLN A 163 -12.09 11.53 -1.37
C GLN A 163 -11.08 11.99 -2.41
N GLU A 164 -10.34 11.05 -2.99
CA GLU A 164 -9.31 11.34 -3.97
C GLU A 164 -9.65 10.71 -5.32
N VAL A 165 -9.52 11.49 -6.40
CA VAL A 165 -9.56 10.98 -7.77
C VAL A 165 -8.15 11.08 -8.35
N LYS A 166 -7.62 9.95 -8.83
CA LYS A 166 -6.30 9.87 -9.48
C LYS A 166 -6.45 9.92 -10.98
N LEU A 167 -5.68 10.81 -11.59
CA LEU A 167 -5.58 10.99 -13.03
C LEU A 167 -4.12 10.87 -13.46
N LEU A 168 -3.89 10.40 -14.68
CA LEU A 168 -2.57 10.27 -15.29
C LEU A 168 -2.42 11.31 -16.40
N ALA A 169 -1.50 12.24 -16.20
CA ALA A 169 -1.14 13.22 -17.22
C ALA A 169 0.11 12.75 -17.94
N LYS A 170 0.06 12.64 -19.27
CA LYS A 170 1.26 12.34 -20.05
C LYS A 170 2.24 13.51 -19.92
N LYS A 171 3.52 13.22 -19.65
CA LYS A 171 4.53 14.28 -19.46
C LYS A 171 4.69 15.18 -20.68
N ASP A 172 4.61 14.59 -21.87
CA ASP A 172 4.69 15.31 -23.15
C ASP A 172 3.56 16.37 -23.32
N ASP A 173 2.41 16.12 -22.70
CA ASP A 173 1.22 16.98 -22.85
C ASP A 173 1.15 18.09 -21.79
N ARG A 174 2.06 18.10 -20.80
CA ARG A 174 1.98 19.01 -19.62
C ARG A 174 1.96 20.48 -20.00
N LEU A 175 2.77 20.89 -20.98
CA LEU A 175 2.78 22.27 -21.46
C LEU A 175 1.43 22.66 -22.08
N GLY A 176 0.78 21.73 -22.80
CA GLY A 176 -0.53 21.93 -23.38
C GLY A 176 -1.63 22.03 -22.32
N LEU A 177 -1.55 21.19 -21.28
CA LEU A 177 -2.46 21.25 -20.12
C LEU A 177 -2.33 22.60 -19.40
N ASP A 178 -1.11 23.03 -19.11
CA ASP A 178 -0.83 24.31 -18.45
C ASP A 178 -1.35 25.50 -19.28
N SER A 179 -1.16 25.46 -20.60
CA SER A 179 -1.68 26.48 -21.51
C SER A 179 -3.21 26.57 -21.44
N SER A 180 -3.91 25.44 -21.55
CA SER A 180 -5.38 25.44 -21.52
C SER A 180 -5.95 25.80 -20.15
N ILE A 181 -5.27 25.47 -19.05
CA ILE A 181 -5.65 25.98 -17.73
C ILE A 181 -5.52 27.50 -17.69
N ASN A 182 -4.41 28.05 -18.19
CA ASN A 182 -4.20 29.49 -18.24
C ASN A 182 -5.22 30.22 -19.13
N GLU A 183 -5.67 29.62 -20.22
CA GLU A 183 -6.75 30.16 -21.06
C GLU A 183 -8.06 30.28 -20.26
N LEU A 184 -8.45 29.25 -19.50
CA LEU A 184 -9.64 29.31 -18.64
C LEU A 184 -9.50 30.33 -17.51
N LEU A 185 -8.30 30.46 -16.94
CA LEU A 185 -8.00 31.51 -15.94
C LEU A 185 -8.17 32.91 -16.54
N GLN A 186 -7.73 33.15 -17.78
CA GLN A 186 -7.90 34.42 -18.47
C GLN A 186 -9.37 34.76 -18.77
N LEU A 187 -10.22 33.74 -18.91
CA LEU A 187 -11.67 33.89 -19.02
C LEU A 187 -12.37 34.12 -17.66
N GLY A 188 -11.61 34.18 -16.56
CA GLY A 188 -12.11 34.49 -15.22
C GLY A 188 -12.49 33.27 -14.38
N MET A 189 -12.14 32.05 -14.81
CA MET A 189 -12.36 30.84 -14.01
C MET A 189 -11.35 30.78 -12.84
N GLN A 190 -11.77 30.21 -11.70
CA GLN A 190 -10.84 29.90 -10.61
C GLN A 190 -9.88 28.79 -11.00
N ARG A 191 -8.67 28.79 -10.43
CA ARG A 191 -7.59 27.87 -10.81
C ARG A 191 -7.98 26.42 -10.62
N GLU A 192 -8.61 26.10 -9.51
CA GLU A 192 -9.00 24.76 -9.12
C GLU A 192 -10.05 24.21 -10.10
N SER A 193 -11.10 24.98 -10.40
CA SER A 193 -12.14 24.60 -11.37
C SER A 193 -11.61 24.47 -12.81
N ALA A 194 -10.68 25.34 -13.20
CA ALA A 194 -10.01 25.28 -14.49
C ALA A 194 -9.14 24.02 -14.62
N ALA A 195 -8.30 23.78 -13.60
CA ALA A 195 -7.45 22.60 -13.52
C ALA A 195 -8.28 21.31 -13.51
N GLU A 196 -9.32 21.25 -12.68
CA GLU A 196 -10.25 20.12 -12.62
C GLU A 196 -10.82 19.78 -14.00
N SER A 197 -11.33 20.81 -14.69
CA SER A 197 -12.00 20.65 -15.98
C SER A 197 -11.02 20.14 -17.03
N ILE A 198 -9.84 20.76 -17.15
CA ILE A 198 -8.81 20.34 -18.12
C ILE A 198 -8.26 18.95 -17.80
N TYR A 199 -8.00 18.66 -16.52
CA TYR A 199 -7.46 17.36 -16.13
C TYR A 199 -8.49 16.24 -16.32
N LYS A 200 -9.76 16.43 -15.94
CA LYS A 200 -10.81 15.42 -16.21
C LYS A 200 -11.07 15.20 -17.69
N GLU A 201 -10.93 16.23 -18.52
CA GLU A 201 -11.14 16.12 -19.96
C GLU A 201 -9.99 15.41 -20.66
N ARG A 202 -8.74 15.69 -20.28
CA ARG A 202 -7.56 15.35 -21.07
C ARG A 202 -6.62 14.33 -20.44
N CYS A 203 -6.73 14.08 -19.13
CA CYS A 203 -5.92 13.07 -18.46
C CYS A 203 -6.66 11.73 -18.41
N VAL A 204 -5.93 10.64 -18.22
CA VAL A 204 -6.50 9.29 -18.12
C VAL A 204 -6.92 9.06 -16.68
N ALA A 205 -8.20 8.79 -16.43
CA ALA A 205 -8.66 8.37 -15.11
C ALA A 205 -8.12 6.99 -14.76
N VAL A 206 -7.79 6.77 -13.48
CA VAL A 206 -7.42 5.46 -12.96
C VAL A 206 -8.70 4.76 -12.50
N ASP A 207 -9.41 4.12 -13.43
CA ASP A 207 -10.72 3.51 -13.19
C ASP A 207 -10.88 2.09 -13.76
N ASP A 208 -9.82 1.55 -14.36
CA ASP A 208 -9.78 0.19 -14.91
C ASP A 208 -8.40 -0.48 -14.72
N GLY A 209 -8.31 -1.76 -15.07
CA GLY A 209 -7.06 -2.53 -14.97
C GLY A 209 -5.88 -1.91 -15.75
N PRO A 210 -6.04 -1.58 -17.05
CA PRO A 210 -4.97 -0.97 -17.85
C PRO A 210 -4.48 0.39 -17.31
N SER A 211 -5.38 1.28 -16.90
CA SER A 211 -5.04 2.58 -16.30
C SER A 211 -4.36 2.41 -14.95
N TRP A 212 -4.80 1.46 -14.11
CA TRP A 212 -4.11 1.10 -12.88
C TRP A 212 -2.70 0.58 -13.12
N ALA A 213 -2.50 -0.24 -14.16
CA ALA A 213 -1.17 -0.71 -14.53
C ALA A 213 -0.24 0.43 -14.95
N LYS A 214 -0.77 1.45 -15.65
CA LYS A 214 -0.01 2.68 -15.97
C LYS A 214 0.33 3.46 -14.70
N TYR A 215 -0.65 3.66 -13.83
CA TYR A 215 -0.46 4.32 -12.53
C TYR A 215 0.65 3.64 -11.71
N MET A 216 0.58 2.32 -11.56
CA MET A 216 1.56 1.52 -10.82
C MET A 216 2.94 1.43 -11.50
N SER A 217 3.06 1.82 -12.77
CA SER A 217 4.35 1.87 -13.47
C SER A 217 5.11 3.16 -13.15
N ILE A 218 4.47 4.15 -12.54
CA ILE A 218 5.10 5.42 -12.15
C ILE A 218 5.95 5.18 -10.91
N SER A 219 7.25 5.41 -11.05
CA SER A 219 8.26 5.15 -10.02
C SER A 219 8.82 6.42 -9.39
N GLY A 220 8.37 7.59 -9.83
CA GLY A 220 8.96 8.88 -9.47
C GLY A 220 10.22 9.20 -10.28
N SER A 221 10.45 8.48 -11.38
CA SER A 221 11.61 8.62 -12.25
C SER A 221 11.36 9.72 -13.27
N PRO A 222 12.40 10.47 -13.69
CA PRO A 222 12.27 11.40 -14.82
C PRO A 222 11.80 10.70 -16.10
N ASP A 223 12.18 9.43 -16.27
CA ASP A 223 11.80 8.58 -17.42
C ASP A 223 10.37 8.02 -17.36
N ASP A 224 9.60 8.27 -16.28
CA ASP A 224 8.21 7.81 -16.24
C ASP A 224 7.39 8.55 -17.32
N GLU A 225 6.53 7.84 -18.04
CA GLU A 225 5.74 8.42 -19.14
C GLU A 225 4.67 9.40 -18.67
N HIS A 226 4.16 9.19 -17.45
CA HIS A 226 3.04 9.95 -16.88
C HIS A 226 3.41 10.55 -15.52
N ASP A 227 2.84 11.71 -15.23
CA ASP A 227 2.73 12.28 -13.89
C ASP A 227 1.38 11.90 -13.27
N ILE A 228 1.34 11.77 -11.94
CA ILE A 228 0.10 11.57 -11.19
C ILE A 228 -0.48 12.93 -10.82
N ILE A 229 -1.76 13.12 -11.13
CA ILE A 229 -2.57 14.23 -10.64
C ILE A 229 -3.58 13.66 -9.64
N THR A 230 -3.64 14.25 -8.44
CA THR A 230 -4.63 13.91 -7.43
C THR A 230 -5.60 15.08 -7.26
N LEU A 231 -6.87 14.84 -7.52
CA LEU A 231 -7.95 15.76 -7.20
C LEU A 231 -8.54 15.34 -5.85
N GLN A 232 -8.46 16.22 -4.84
CA GLN A 232 -8.99 15.96 -3.51
C GLN A 232 -10.31 16.68 -3.34
N TYR A 233 -11.35 15.94 -2.98
CA TYR A 233 -12.71 16.44 -2.83
C TYR A 233 -13.17 16.34 -1.38
N THR A 234 -13.96 17.33 -0.95
CA THR A 234 -14.90 17.21 0.17
C THR A 234 -16.32 17.10 -0.39
N GLU A 235 -17.30 16.87 0.48
CA GLU A 235 -18.72 16.86 0.09
C GLU A 235 -19.15 18.19 -0.56
N GLU A 236 -18.45 19.29 -0.26
CA GLU A 236 -18.73 20.62 -0.79
C GLU A 236 -18.11 20.87 -2.19
N GLY A 237 -17.22 20.00 -2.66
CA GLY A 237 -16.57 20.11 -3.96
C GLY A 237 -15.06 19.89 -3.91
N LEU A 238 -14.38 20.33 -4.97
CA LEU A 238 -12.92 20.21 -5.08
C LEU A 238 -12.23 21.09 -4.03
N LEU A 239 -11.44 20.46 -3.16
CA LEU A 239 -10.65 21.12 -2.12
C LEU A 239 -9.30 21.57 -2.68
N THR A 240 -8.58 20.68 -3.35
CA THR A 240 -7.25 20.98 -3.87
C THR A 240 -6.84 20.03 -5.00
N VAL A 241 -5.83 20.45 -5.75
CA VAL A 241 -5.22 19.70 -6.84
C VAL A 241 -3.73 19.53 -6.53
N ASP A 242 -3.30 18.28 -6.40
CA ASP A 242 -1.90 17.92 -6.23
C ASP A 242 -1.32 17.40 -7.55
N GLU A 243 -0.21 17.98 -7.98
CA GLU A 243 0.46 17.67 -9.24
C GLU A 243 1.86 17.12 -8.95
N ASN A 244 2.04 15.80 -9.05
CA ASN A 244 3.32 15.16 -8.77
C ASN A 244 4.32 15.28 -9.93
N ARG A 245 4.74 16.51 -10.25
CA ARG A 245 5.69 16.80 -11.35
C ARG A 245 7.10 16.26 -11.09
N ASP A 246 7.52 16.27 -9.84
CA ASP A 246 8.89 15.91 -9.45
C ASP A 246 9.04 14.43 -9.10
N GLY A 247 7.97 13.63 -9.26
CA GLY A 247 7.98 12.19 -8.97
C GLY A 247 8.06 11.84 -7.48
N ARG A 248 8.12 12.81 -6.57
CA ARG A 248 8.29 12.58 -5.13
C ARG A 248 7.07 11.94 -4.45
N ALA A 249 5.88 12.16 -4.99
CA ALA A 249 4.63 11.54 -4.53
C ALA A 249 4.23 10.35 -5.43
N ALA A 250 5.20 9.52 -5.84
CA ALA A 250 4.87 8.31 -6.58
C ALA A 250 3.90 7.43 -5.75
N ALA A 251 2.91 6.88 -6.45
CA ALA A 251 1.81 6.03 -5.98
C ALA A 251 1.78 5.73 -4.46
N PHE A 252 1.33 6.71 -3.68
CA PHE A 252 1.23 6.62 -2.23
C PHE A 252 -0.11 5.96 -1.86
N GLY A 253 -0.10 4.89 -1.05
CA GLY A 253 -1.29 4.08 -0.72
C GLY A 253 -1.44 2.77 -1.51
N ASP A 254 -0.41 2.38 -2.28
CA ASP A 254 -0.37 1.11 -3.04
C ASP A 254 -0.54 -0.13 -2.16
N ASP A 255 -0.17 -0.07 -0.89
CA ASP A 255 -0.23 -1.19 0.04
C ASP A 255 -1.68 -1.66 0.29
N ILE A 256 -2.59 -0.72 0.52
CA ILE A 256 -4.02 -0.98 0.67
C ILE A 256 -4.62 -1.46 -0.65
N ALA A 257 -4.27 -0.80 -1.76
CA ALA A 257 -4.82 -1.18 -3.07
C ALA A 257 -4.37 -2.59 -3.50
N ILE A 258 -3.09 -2.93 -3.30
CA ILE A 258 -2.56 -4.26 -3.60
C ILE A 258 -3.19 -5.32 -2.69
N GLU A 259 -3.44 -5.01 -1.42
CA GLU A 259 -4.15 -5.91 -0.50
C GLU A 259 -5.59 -6.18 -0.96
N CYS A 260 -6.33 -5.13 -1.31
CA CYS A 260 -7.69 -5.25 -1.81
C CYS A 260 -7.73 -6.07 -3.11
N LEU A 261 -6.83 -5.79 -4.06
CA LEU A 261 -6.77 -6.54 -5.32
C LEU A 261 -6.38 -8.00 -5.08
N ALA A 262 -5.42 -8.26 -4.20
CA ALA A 262 -5.03 -9.62 -3.87
C ALA A 262 -6.19 -10.44 -3.27
N THR A 263 -7.03 -9.80 -2.45
CA THR A 263 -8.24 -10.43 -1.90
C THR A 263 -9.19 -10.89 -3.00
N GLU A 264 -9.42 -10.08 -4.04
CA GLU A 264 -10.28 -10.45 -5.17
C GLU A 264 -9.73 -11.65 -5.96
N PHE A 265 -8.41 -11.72 -6.14
CA PHE A 265 -7.75 -12.89 -6.74
C PHE A 265 -7.65 -14.09 -5.78
N LYS A 266 -8.31 -14.04 -4.60
CA LYS A 266 -8.25 -15.06 -3.53
C LYS A 266 -6.83 -15.38 -3.10
N ARG A 267 -5.99 -14.36 -3.05
CA ARG A 267 -4.60 -14.44 -2.61
C ARG A 267 -4.52 -13.96 -1.18
N GLU A 268 -3.87 -14.75 -0.33
CA GLU A 268 -3.65 -14.36 1.06
C GLU A 268 -2.47 -13.37 1.13
N ILE A 269 -2.76 -12.07 1.04
CA ILE A 269 -1.80 -11.03 1.43
C ILE A 269 -2.26 -10.48 2.78
N PHE A 270 -1.35 -10.49 3.75
CA PHE A 270 -1.55 -9.83 5.03
C PHE A 270 -0.63 -8.62 5.07
N VAL A 271 -1.20 -7.43 4.81
CA VAL A 271 -0.54 -6.16 5.09
C VAL A 271 -1.07 -5.69 6.44
N VAL A 272 -0.27 -5.82 7.50
CA VAL A 272 -0.60 -5.14 8.75
C VAL A 272 0.02 -3.75 8.67
N SER A 273 -0.81 -2.76 8.29
CA SER A 273 -0.47 -1.34 8.36
C SER A 273 -0.94 -0.77 9.69
N TRP A 274 -0.02 -0.19 10.47
CA TRP A 274 -0.37 0.60 11.65
C TRP A 274 -0.28 2.08 11.30
N PHE A 275 -1.43 2.75 11.18
CA PHE A 275 -1.48 4.20 11.08
C PHE A 275 -1.22 4.81 12.46
N PHE A 276 -0.03 5.36 12.68
CA PHE A 276 0.21 6.27 13.80
C PHE A 276 0.13 7.71 13.27
N LYS A 277 -0.92 8.43 13.67
CA LYS A 277 -1.01 9.87 13.44
C LYS A 277 0.03 10.56 14.31
N CYS A 278 1.22 10.80 13.76
CA CYS A 278 2.22 11.69 14.34
C CYS A 278 2.20 12.97 13.51
N ASP A 279 1.91 14.12 14.15
CA ASP A 279 1.74 15.42 13.49
C ASP A 279 3.00 15.93 12.73
N LYS A 280 4.07 15.14 12.66
CA LYS A 280 5.33 15.55 12.04
C LYS A 280 6.00 14.55 11.10
N LEU A 281 5.57 13.29 10.99
CA LEU A 281 6.09 12.30 10.00
C LEU A 281 5.19 11.05 9.97
N PRO A 282 4.72 10.56 8.80
CA PRO A 282 4.05 9.27 8.72
C PRO A 282 5.10 8.15 8.79
N PHE A 283 5.14 7.43 9.91
CA PHE A 283 5.92 6.19 10.03
C PHE A 283 5.06 4.99 9.67
N TYR A 284 5.53 4.17 8.73
CA TYR A 284 4.87 2.93 8.32
C TYR A 284 5.57 1.73 8.97
N VAL A 285 4.86 1.06 9.88
CA VAL A 285 5.30 -0.24 10.41
C VAL A 285 4.70 -1.32 9.50
N PHE A 286 5.50 -1.86 8.58
CA PHE A 286 5.12 -2.99 7.75
C PHE A 286 5.35 -4.30 8.52
N SER A 287 4.28 -4.99 8.91
CA SER A 287 4.36 -6.42 9.22
C SER A 287 3.76 -7.18 8.04
N LEU A 288 4.61 -7.58 7.11
CA LEU A 288 4.19 -8.31 5.93
C LEU A 288 4.46 -9.81 6.07
N ARG A 289 3.40 -10.60 5.93
CA ARG A 289 3.53 -11.99 5.52
C ARG A 289 3.64 -12.00 3.99
N LEU A 290 4.83 -11.68 3.47
CA LEU A 290 5.10 -11.65 2.03
C LEU A 290 5.34 -13.06 1.44
N TYR A 291 4.60 -14.09 1.89
CA TYR A 291 4.76 -15.43 1.32
C TYR A 291 4.14 -15.53 -0.09
N TYR A 292 3.28 -14.59 -0.48
CA TYR A 292 2.59 -14.61 -1.78
C TYR A 292 3.05 -13.57 -2.78
N LEU A 293 3.78 -12.52 -2.38
CA LEU A 293 4.50 -11.71 -3.37
C LEU A 293 5.61 -12.54 -4.05
N LEU A 294 6.09 -13.62 -3.40
CA LEU A 294 6.92 -14.66 -4.03
C LEU A 294 6.21 -15.37 -5.19
N GLY A 295 4.94 -15.76 -5.02
CA GLY A 295 4.13 -16.35 -6.09
C GLY A 295 3.77 -15.36 -7.20
N LEU A 296 3.76 -14.06 -6.89
CA LEU A 296 3.58 -12.94 -7.83
C LEU A 296 4.87 -12.57 -8.59
N ILE A 297 6.06 -12.70 -7.98
CA ILE A 297 7.33 -12.19 -8.54
C ILE A 297 8.24 -13.30 -9.12
N LEU A 298 8.09 -14.55 -8.67
CA LEU A 298 8.97 -15.67 -9.06
C LEU A 298 8.18 -16.99 -9.18
N PRO A 299 7.50 -17.27 -10.32
CA PRO A 299 7.03 -18.63 -10.58
C PRO A 299 8.20 -19.63 -10.68
N ASP A 300 9.38 -19.19 -11.14
CA ASP A 300 10.52 -20.08 -11.43
C ASP A 300 11.44 -20.37 -10.24
N CYS A 301 11.25 -19.74 -9.07
CA CYS A 301 12.07 -20.03 -7.88
C CYS A 301 11.44 -21.07 -6.94
N LEU A 302 10.21 -21.52 -7.20
CA LEU A 302 9.52 -22.53 -6.40
C LEU A 302 9.45 -23.91 -7.09
N SER A 303 10.19 -24.09 -8.20
CA SER A 303 10.44 -25.41 -8.78
C SER A 303 11.82 -25.92 -8.35
N ILE A 304 12.00 -26.19 -7.05
CA ILE A 304 13.04 -27.07 -6.50
C ILE A 304 12.43 -27.85 -5.34
#